data_AF-A0A2M8S7W9-F1
#
_entry.id   AF-A0A2M8S7W9-F1
#
_cell.length_a   1.000
_cell.length_b   1.000
_cell.length_c   1.000
_cell.angle_alpha   90.00
_cell.angle_beta   90.00
_cell.angle_gamma   90.00
#
_symmetry.space_group_name_H-M   'P 1'
#
loop_
_entity.id
_entity.type
_entity.pdbx_description
1 polymer ?
#
loop_
_entity_poly.entity_id
_entity_poly.type
_entity_poly.pdbx_seq_one_letter_code
_entity_poly.pdbx_strand_id
1 'polypeptide(L)'
;MRGIPVIVVGKTHYRARGFTLDANTWDEYFRMIEDVLANPGQHRPGREQVESAWNYAYRFFFEYPRPFPWRLYQFWKDYEKWPLARVLGEEGRAQFGATFRCLAGEPMEWSNHELER
;
A
#
# COMPACT_ATOMS: atom_id res chain seq x y z
N MET A 1 0.53 13.21 2.03
CA MET A 1 1.91 13.28 2.60
C MET A 1 2.38 14.73 2.66
N ARG A 2 3.14 15.14 3.69
CA ARG A 2 3.41 16.55 4.03
C ARG A 2 4.80 17.08 3.60
N GLY A 3 5.51 16.36 2.74
CA GLY A 3 6.88 16.75 2.33
C GLY A 3 7.90 16.69 3.46
N ILE A 4 7.70 15.78 4.42
CA ILE A 4 8.66 15.47 5.48
C ILE A 4 9.46 14.24 5.01
N PRO A 5 10.80 14.26 5.05
CA PRO A 5 11.60 13.11 4.68
C PRO A 5 11.28 11.91 5.56
N VAL A 6 11.31 10.71 4.97
CA VAL A 6 11.09 9.45 5.66
C VAL A 6 12.34 8.59 5.47
N ILE A 7 12.99 8.25 6.58
CA ILE A 7 14.09 7.29 6.61
C ILE A 7 13.51 5.89 6.81
N VAL A 8 13.84 4.97 5.92
CA VAL A 8 13.33 3.60 5.90
C VAL A 8 14.48 2.64 6.15
N VAL A 9 14.31 1.76 7.14
CA VAL A 9 15.29 0.71 7.48
C VAL A 9 14.78 -0.68 7.09
N GLY A 10 13.48 -0.93 7.21
CA GLY A 10 12.88 -2.23 6.89
C GLY A 10 12.59 -2.44 5.40
N LYS A 11 12.28 -3.69 5.02
CA LYS A 11 11.76 -4.08 3.70
C LYS A 11 10.27 -3.74 3.57
N THR A 12 9.93 -2.46 3.70
CA THR A 12 8.55 -2.00 3.52
C THR A 12 8.21 -1.84 2.04
N HIS A 13 6.92 -1.92 1.72
CA HIS A 13 6.37 -1.88 0.36
C HIS A 13 6.70 -0.58 -0.42
N TYR A 14 6.99 0.51 0.29
CA TYR A 14 7.31 1.83 -0.28
C TYR A 14 8.80 2.19 -0.26
N ARG A 15 9.69 1.28 0.17
CA ARG A 15 11.15 1.44 0.05
C ARG A 15 11.57 1.50 -1.42
N ALA A 16 12.65 2.24 -1.73
CA ALA A 16 13.26 2.30 -3.05
C ALA A 16 12.28 2.72 -4.17
N ARG A 17 11.31 3.58 -3.83
CA ARG A 17 10.34 4.14 -4.77
C ARG A 17 10.68 5.57 -5.23
N GLY A 18 11.87 6.06 -4.89
CA GLY A 18 12.37 7.37 -5.30
C GLY A 18 11.95 8.55 -4.42
N PHE A 19 11.23 8.29 -3.32
CA PHE A 19 10.75 9.31 -2.38
C PHE A 19 11.07 9.00 -0.91
N THR A 20 11.98 8.06 -0.65
CA THR A 20 12.46 7.68 0.69
C THR A 20 13.97 7.81 0.79
N LEU A 21 14.47 7.97 2.01
CA LEU A 21 15.89 7.80 2.35
C LEU A 21 16.07 6.37 2.89
N ASP A 22 16.89 5.56 2.23
CA ASP A 22 16.95 4.13 2.50
C ASP A 22 18.26 3.74 3.18
N ALA A 23 18.21 3.51 4.49
CA ALA A 23 19.35 2.99 5.25
C ALA A 23 19.39 1.45 5.19
N ASN A 24 20.57 0.87 5.05
CA ASN A 24 20.77 -0.59 4.99
C ASN A 24 21.44 -1.15 6.26
N THR A 25 22.01 -0.28 7.10
CA THR A 25 22.66 -0.65 8.36
C THR A 25 22.25 0.28 9.49
N TRP A 26 22.50 -0.15 10.74
CA TRP A 26 22.28 0.68 11.92
C TRP A 26 23.12 1.97 11.89
N ASP A 27 24.38 1.86 11.50
CA ASP A 27 25.28 3.02 11.43
C ASP A 27 24.88 4.01 10.33
N GLU A 28 24.37 3.53 9.19
CA GLU A 28 23.78 4.41 8.16
C GLU A 28 22.54 5.11 8.66
N TYR A 29 21.66 4.41 9.38
CA TYR A 29 20.43 4.98 9.92
C TYR A 29 20.71 6.15 10.87
N PHE A 30 21.61 5.97 11.83
CA PHE A 30 21.97 7.05 12.77
C PHE A 30 22.66 8.22 12.08
N ARG A 31 23.59 7.96 11.15
CA ARG A 31 24.22 9.03 10.34
C ARG A 31 23.19 9.82 9.52
N MET A 32 22.22 9.14 8.91
CA MET A 32 21.14 9.81 8.17
C MET A 32 20.25 10.65 9.09
N ILE A 33 19.96 10.20 10.31
CA ILE A 33 19.20 11.01 11.28
C ILE A 33 19.96 12.28 11.61
N GLU A 34 21.24 12.17 11.95
CA GLU A 34 22.08 13.31 12.31
C GLU A 34 22.14 14.33 11.17
N ASP A 35 22.34 13.87 9.94
CA ASP A 35 22.39 14.72 8.74
C ASP A 35 21.05 15.41 8.45
N VAL A 36 19.94 14.66 8.50
CA VAL A 36 18.58 15.20 8.28
C VAL A 36 18.21 16.23 9.34
N LEU A 37 18.62 16.03 10.59
CA LEU A 37 18.37 16.98 11.68
C LEU A 37 19.25 18.23 11.57
N ALA A 38 20.50 18.09 11.14
CA ALA A 38 21.41 19.21 10.93
C ALA A 38 20.99 20.08 9.72
N ASN A 39 20.52 19.45 8.64
CA ASN A 39 20.25 20.11 7.35
C ASN A 39 18.84 19.82 6.81
N PRO A 40 17.74 20.04 7.57
CA PRO A 40 16.41 19.55 7.20
C PRO A 40 15.89 20.08 5.86
N GLY A 41 16.30 21.28 5.46
CA GLY A 41 15.94 21.87 4.16
C GLY A 41 16.54 21.10 2.97
N GLN A 42 17.73 20.53 3.11
CA GLN A 42 18.42 19.79 2.04
C GLN A 42 17.79 18.41 1.78
N HIS A 43 17.13 17.84 2.79
CA HIS A 43 16.51 16.51 2.70
C HIS A 43 15.02 16.55 2.43
N ARG A 44 14.41 17.74 2.33
CA ARG A 44 12.99 17.82 1.96
C ARG A 44 12.79 17.24 0.55
N PRO A 45 11.82 16.34 0.36
CA PRO A 45 11.51 15.83 -0.96
C PRO A 45 11.07 16.99 -1.87
N GLY A 46 11.56 16.96 -3.11
CA GLY A 46 11.09 17.85 -4.16
C GLY A 46 9.62 17.60 -4.50
N ARG A 47 9.01 18.53 -5.24
CA ARG A 47 7.60 18.44 -5.64
C ARG A 47 7.26 17.10 -6.31
N GLU A 48 8.07 16.68 -7.28
CA GLU A 48 7.87 15.42 -8.01
C GLU A 48 7.92 14.19 -7.08
N GLN A 49 8.80 14.19 -6.08
CA GLN A 49 8.87 13.12 -5.10
C GLN A 49 7.64 13.08 -4.20
N VAL A 50 7.10 14.26 -3.80
CA VAL A 50 5.84 14.35 -3.04
C VAL A 50 4.67 13.84 -3.87
N GLU A 51 4.57 14.23 -5.14
CA GLU A 51 3.52 13.79 -6.05
C GLU A 51 3.61 12.28 -6.32
N SER A 52 4.82 11.75 -6.54
CA SER A 52 5.07 10.30 -6.66
C SER A 52 4.63 9.53 -5.42
N ALA A 53 4.95 10.06 -4.24
CA ALA A 53 4.58 9.45 -2.98
C ALA A 53 3.06 9.50 -2.72
N TRP A 54 2.38 10.57 -3.13
CA TRP A 54 0.92 10.65 -3.13
C TRP A 54 0.29 9.64 -4.07
N ASN A 55 0.79 9.56 -5.29
CA ASN A 55 0.30 8.61 -6.27
C ASN A 55 0.46 7.17 -5.77
N TYR A 56 1.64 6.83 -5.23
CA TYR A 56 1.87 5.54 -4.61
C TYR A 56 0.85 5.24 -3.50
N ALA A 57 0.68 6.19 -2.56
CA ALA A 57 -0.25 6.01 -1.45
C ALA A 57 -1.68 5.83 -1.93
N TYR A 58 -2.12 6.63 -2.91
CA TYR A 58 -3.45 6.52 -3.49
C TYR A 58 -3.69 5.13 -4.07
N ARG A 59 -2.77 4.66 -4.93
CA ARG A 59 -2.87 3.33 -5.53
C ARG A 59 -2.86 2.24 -4.47
N PHE A 60 -1.97 2.32 -3.49
CA PHE A 60 -1.85 1.32 -2.44
C PHE A 60 -3.10 1.22 -1.54
N PHE A 61 -3.74 2.35 -1.22
CA PHE A 61 -4.89 2.37 -0.31
C PHE A 61 -6.26 2.24 -1.01
N PHE A 62 -6.37 2.63 -2.28
CA PHE A 62 -7.67 2.72 -2.96
C PHE A 62 -7.79 1.82 -4.21
N GLU A 63 -6.71 1.56 -4.94
CA GLU A 63 -6.77 0.75 -6.18
C GLU A 63 -6.28 -0.69 -5.96
N TYR A 64 -5.23 -0.86 -5.16
CA TYR A 64 -4.61 -2.15 -4.89
C TYR A 64 -5.49 -3.08 -4.03
N PRO A 65 -6.18 -2.61 -2.97
CA PRO A 65 -7.00 -3.50 -2.15
C PRO A 65 -8.22 -4.01 -2.91
N ARG A 66 -8.37 -5.33 -2.96
CA ARG A 66 -9.52 -5.98 -3.59
C ARG A 66 -10.58 -6.31 -2.54
N PRO A 67 -11.88 -6.39 -2.93
CA PRO A 67 -12.92 -6.86 -2.02
C PRO A 67 -12.56 -8.23 -1.44
N PHE A 68 -12.60 -8.33 -0.11
CA PHE A 68 -12.42 -9.58 0.62
C PHE A 68 -13.42 -9.61 1.79
N PRO A 69 -14.08 -10.75 2.06
CA PRO A 69 -15.24 -10.79 2.94
C PRO A 69 -14.91 -10.53 4.41
N TRP A 70 -13.69 -10.82 4.86
CA TRP A 70 -13.34 -10.80 6.29
C TRP A 70 -12.11 -9.94 6.58
N ARG A 71 -12.28 -8.97 7.49
CA ARG A 71 -11.17 -8.15 8.00
C ARG A 71 -10.63 -8.75 9.29
N LEU A 72 -9.31 -8.81 9.43
CA LEU A 72 -8.65 -9.44 10.58
C LEU A 72 -9.21 -9.00 11.94
N TYR A 73 -9.35 -7.69 12.16
CA TYR A 73 -9.83 -7.15 13.44
C TYR A 73 -11.34 -7.31 13.66
N GLN A 74 -12.14 -7.62 12.63
CA GLN A 74 -13.60 -7.75 12.71
C GLN A 74 -14.08 -9.12 12.22
N PHE A 75 -13.19 -10.12 12.20
CA PHE A 75 -13.40 -11.40 11.51
C PHE A 75 -14.75 -12.03 11.86
N TRP A 76 -15.06 -12.17 13.15
CA TRP A 76 -16.29 -12.83 13.60
C TRP A 76 -17.56 -12.07 13.19
N LYS A 77 -17.56 -10.74 13.26
CA LYS A 77 -18.69 -9.92 12.81
C LYS A 77 -18.86 -9.96 11.30
N ASP A 78 -17.76 -10.00 10.58
CA ASP A 78 -17.77 -10.15 9.13
C ASP A 78 -18.23 -11.55 8.74
N TYR A 79 -17.88 -12.60 9.50
CA TYR A 79 -18.31 -13.98 9.27
C TYR A 79 -19.81 -14.18 9.53
N GLU A 80 -20.38 -13.55 10.55
CA GLU A 80 -21.83 -13.53 10.77
C GLU A 80 -22.59 -12.98 9.55
N LYS A 81 -22.02 -11.96 8.87
CA LYS A 81 -22.59 -11.35 7.67
C LYS A 81 -22.30 -12.17 6.41
N TRP A 82 -21.08 -12.68 6.31
CA TRP A 82 -20.53 -13.41 5.18
C TRP A 82 -20.08 -14.80 5.62
N PRO A 83 -21.01 -15.69 5.97
CA PRO A 83 -20.66 -17.08 6.24
C PRO A 83 -20.15 -17.73 4.97
N LEU A 84 -19.31 -18.77 5.12
CA LEU A 84 -18.64 -19.41 4.00
C LEU A 84 -19.62 -19.84 2.89
N ALA A 85 -20.77 -20.40 3.24
CA ALA A 85 -21.79 -20.82 2.29
C ALA A 85 -22.32 -19.65 1.42
N ARG A 86 -22.50 -18.46 2.00
CA ARG A 86 -22.91 -17.25 1.28
C ARG A 86 -21.77 -16.73 0.38
N VAL A 87 -20.55 -16.70 0.91
CA VAL A 87 -19.34 -16.27 0.17
C VAL A 87 -19.08 -17.14 -1.05
N LEU A 88 -19.31 -18.45 -0.95
CA LEU A 88 -19.13 -19.41 -2.04
C LEU A 88 -20.37 -19.58 -2.94
N GLY A 89 -21.51 -18.98 -2.56
CA GLY A 89 -22.73 -18.92 -3.36
C GLY A 89 -22.66 -17.87 -4.47
N GLU A 90 -23.77 -17.66 -5.17
CA GLU A 90 -23.84 -16.75 -6.33
C GLU A 90 -23.48 -15.29 -5.97
N GLU A 91 -24.09 -14.75 -4.91
CA GLU A 91 -23.84 -13.39 -4.43
C GLU A 91 -22.36 -13.18 -4.05
N GLY A 92 -21.80 -14.08 -3.24
CA GLY A 92 -20.42 -13.98 -2.81
C GLY A 92 -19.42 -14.17 -3.95
N ARG A 93 -19.70 -15.04 -4.92
CA ARG A 93 -18.88 -15.19 -6.14
C ARG A 93 -18.91 -13.95 -7.01
N ALA A 94 -20.06 -13.28 -7.13
CA ALA A 94 -20.17 -12.01 -7.86
C ALA A 94 -19.31 -10.92 -7.20
N GLN A 95 -19.28 -10.86 -5.87
CA GLN A 95 -18.55 -9.81 -5.14
C GLN A 95 -17.05 -10.10 -4.93
N PHE A 96 -16.68 -11.33 -4.61
CA PHE A 96 -15.33 -11.71 -4.17
C PHE A 96 -14.62 -12.68 -5.13
N GLY A 97 -15.34 -13.26 -6.11
CA GLY A 97 -14.81 -14.32 -6.96
C GLY A 97 -13.59 -13.91 -7.77
N ALA A 98 -13.52 -12.66 -8.22
CA ALA A 98 -12.33 -12.15 -8.91
C ALA A 98 -11.09 -12.12 -7.98
N THR A 99 -11.26 -11.73 -6.72
CA THR A 99 -10.19 -11.77 -5.71
C THR A 99 -9.73 -13.21 -5.47
N PHE A 100 -10.67 -14.16 -5.36
CA PHE A 100 -10.31 -15.58 -5.14
C PHE A 100 -9.56 -16.20 -6.32
N ARG A 101 -9.94 -15.88 -7.56
CA ARG A 101 -9.21 -16.32 -8.75
C ARG A 101 -7.77 -15.78 -8.78
N CYS A 102 -7.59 -14.49 -8.45
CA CYS A 102 -6.27 -13.90 -8.30
C CYS A 102 -5.44 -14.62 -7.22
N LEU A 103 -6.03 -14.94 -6.07
CA LEU A 103 -5.35 -15.70 -4.99
C LEU A 103 -5.02 -17.14 -5.40
N ALA A 104 -5.79 -17.72 -6.33
CA ALA A 104 -5.51 -19.03 -6.92
C ALA A 104 -4.43 -18.99 -8.03
N GLY A 105 -3.88 -17.82 -8.34
CA GLY A 105 -2.80 -17.64 -9.30
C GLY A 105 -3.24 -17.20 -10.70
N GLU A 106 -4.53 -16.90 -10.91
CA GLU A 106 -4.96 -16.29 -12.16
C GLU A 106 -4.41 -14.86 -12.27
N PRO A 107 -3.97 -14.42 -13.47
CA PRO A 107 -3.51 -13.06 -13.69
C PRO A 107 -4.58 -12.05 -13.32
N MET A 108 -4.15 -10.94 -12.73
CA MET A 108 -5.05 -9.82 -12.48
C MET A 108 -5.04 -8.88 -13.68
N GLU A 109 -6.23 -8.67 -14.24
CA GLU A 109 -6.44 -7.63 -15.25
C GLU A 109 -6.45 -6.26 -14.57
N TRP A 110 -5.49 -5.42 -14.96
CA TRP A 110 -5.37 -4.03 -14.50
C TRP A 110 -6.10 -3.04 -15.42
N SER A 111 -6.66 -3.53 -16.53
CA SER A 111 -7.40 -2.74 -17.52
C SER A 111 -8.83 -2.48 -17.06
N ASN A 112 -9.03 -1.45 -16.23
CA ASN A 112 -10.26 -0.65 -16.12
C ASN A 112 -10.21 0.45 -15.06
N HIS A 113 -9.05 0.75 -14.47
CA HIS A 113 -8.85 2.09 -13.92
C HIS A 113 -8.46 3.01 -15.08
N GLU A 114 -9.43 3.24 -15.99
CA GLU A 114 -9.40 4.47 -16.75
C GLU A 114 -9.30 5.59 -15.73
N LEU A 115 -8.26 6.39 -15.89
CA LEU A 115 -8.17 7.73 -15.35
C LEU A 115 -9.32 8.53 -15.97
N GLU A 116 -10.56 8.24 -15.58
CA GLU A 116 -11.65 9.19 -15.74
C GLU A 116 -11.24 10.39 -14.89
N ARG A 117 -10.93 11.45 -15.63
CA ARG A 117 -10.29 12.69 -15.17
C ARG A 117 -11.14 13.45 -14.17
#